data_AF-A0AAU7JV60-F1
#
_entry.id   AF-A0AAU7JV60-F1
#
_cell.length_a   1.000
_cell.length_b   1.000
_cell.length_c   1.000
_cell.angle_alpha   90.00
_cell.angle_beta   90.00
_cell.angle_gamma   90.00
#
_symmetry.space_group_name_H-M   'P 1'
#
loop_
_entity.id
_entity.type
_entity.pdbx_description
1 polymer ?
#
loop_
_entity_poly.entity_id
_entity_poly.type
_entity_poly.pdbx_seq_one_letter_code
_entity_poly.pdbx_strand_id
1 'polypeptide(L)'
;MGGQDVESFRDAVDRLSGGRVRVEDSHDWYNGQLSAAADAIAAVRKGDATIGFVGARAFELAGDPDLRALHAPMAIDSVALESKVLISDEIVHPMLGSLDGLGLHGLGVLPGPIQRPMGLTHPLLAASDYRGARIASSPSRLGDESLKALGATVVDSGFNGQSMASYDGLVQHVPSIAGNVYDTVASSVTANVGLWARPIVVFANGKAYAALPRAVRELLGKAAAESIAPTAAMLDRQEKDALSALCARNRVTFVQATPAGVVSLKSALAPVYATLNKSPATAAALKAIDSERIRMPSSSGREVPSCPDPAAAAGAPGGPTAPLPQPLNATPGPATALDGAYTVTTTQSQMPGETSPENWGAWTYEFDRGRFAFSQDSGAACTWGYGRYRVIGRLMVWDFADGGGIAPTNAMNKPGEHFVFTWSLYGGMLAWGPSPSAADTSPRNFVISPWRRVSAHPSEASFARRCPPPTTAFGTGAPFDGIWRTTVTRAELDASRLLRSGQDVDQDWGSVTVSFARGHVEVNIANSAQQSRSFGSYGVTGDTITVYLTGTDPISLRWSIAADKLTLGRPRGDTTAPAALVVRQLSRVGSAP
;
A
#
# COMPACT_ATOMS: atom_id res chain seq x y z
N MET A 1 -10.42 7.27 13.43
CA MET A 1 -11.01 6.66 12.20
C MET A 1 -10.30 7.26 11.01
N GLY A 2 -10.06 6.49 9.94
CA GLY A 2 -9.43 7.02 8.73
C GLY A 2 -10.43 7.85 7.91
N GLY A 3 -9.99 8.97 7.34
CA GLY A 3 -10.85 9.88 6.56
C GLY A 3 -11.50 9.26 5.31
N GLN A 4 -11.01 8.10 4.85
CA GLN A 4 -11.50 7.40 3.66
C GLN A 4 -12.90 6.76 3.84
N ASP A 5 -13.28 6.35 5.06
CA ASP A 5 -14.56 5.67 5.32
C ASP A 5 -15.80 6.57 5.08
N VAL A 6 -15.59 7.90 4.95
CA VAL A 6 -16.66 8.92 4.86
C VAL A 6 -16.57 9.79 3.60
N GLU A 7 -15.59 9.53 2.74
CA GLU A 7 -15.34 10.29 1.51
C GLU A 7 -16.55 10.28 0.58
N SER A 8 -17.17 9.10 0.40
CA SER A 8 -18.37 8.95 -0.44
C SER A 8 -19.54 9.85 0.00
N PHE A 9 -19.71 10.06 1.30
CA PHE A 9 -20.74 10.96 1.83
C PHE A 9 -20.44 12.42 1.52
N ARG A 10 -19.17 12.84 1.67
CA ARG A 10 -18.73 14.20 1.38
C ARG A 10 -18.90 14.52 -0.09
N ASP A 11 -18.49 13.61 -0.96
CA ASP A 11 -18.67 13.70 -2.42
C ASP A 11 -20.14 13.80 -2.80
N ALA A 12 -21.01 13.00 -2.15
CA ALA A 12 -22.44 13.07 -2.38
C ALA A 12 -23.03 14.41 -1.94
N VAL A 13 -22.63 14.95 -0.78
CA VAL A 13 -23.07 16.27 -0.30
C VAL A 13 -22.62 17.39 -1.24
N ASP A 14 -21.36 17.39 -1.65
CA ASP A 14 -20.82 18.40 -2.56
C ASP A 14 -21.54 18.37 -3.92
N ARG A 15 -21.67 17.18 -4.52
CA ARG A 15 -22.37 16.96 -5.79
C ARG A 15 -23.83 17.35 -5.73
N LEU A 16 -24.57 16.90 -4.72
CA LEU A 16 -26.02 17.17 -4.59
C LEU A 16 -26.30 18.63 -4.28
N SER A 17 -25.37 19.33 -3.62
CA SER A 17 -25.53 20.75 -3.28
C SER A 17 -25.00 21.68 -4.38
N GLY A 18 -24.18 21.18 -5.30
CA GLY A 18 -23.42 22.01 -6.23
C GLY A 18 -22.39 22.87 -5.49
N GLY A 19 -21.73 22.31 -4.46
CA GLY A 19 -20.74 22.98 -3.62
C GLY A 19 -21.27 24.00 -2.62
N ARG A 20 -22.61 24.11 -2.46
CA ARG A 20 -23.26 25.05 -1.52
C ARG A 20 -23.28 24.53 -0.08
N VAL A 21 -23.18 23.22 0.11
CA VAL A 21 -23.05 22.58 1.42
C VAL A 21 -21.74 21.83 1.41
N ARG A 22 -20.93 22.04 2.45
CA ARG A 22 -19.65 21.35 2.62
C ARG A 22 -19.60 20.69 3.98
N VAL A 23 -18.97 19.52 4.02
CA VAL A 23 -18.63 18.80 5.24
C VAL A 23 -17.13 18.90 5.40
N GLU A 24 -16.71 19.67 6.40
CA GLU A 24 -15.31 19.94 6.73
C GLU A 24 -14.90 19.11 7.96
N ASP A 25 -13.70 18.56 7.94
CA ASP A 25 -13.17 17.80 9.06
C ASP A 25 -12.58 18.76 10.10
N SER A 26 -13.05 18.68 11.34
CA SER A 26 -12.28 19.22 12.46
C SER A 26 -11.32 18.14 12.95
N HIS A 27 -10.01 18.43 12.97
CA HIS A 27 -8.95 17.46 13.23
C HIS A 27 -9.06 16.75 14.60
N ASP A 28 -8.67 15.47 14.60
CA ASP A 28 -8.14 14.64 15.69
C ASP A 28 -8.81 14.69 17.07
N TRP A 29 -10.07 14.30 17.14
CA TRP A 29 -10.65 13.91 18.42
C TRP A 29 -10.12 12.53 18.83
N TYR A 30 -9.14 12.54 19.73
CA TYR A 30 -8.68 11.38 20.50
C TYR A 30 -8.24 10.18 19.66
N ASN A 31 -7.70 10.42 18.47
CA ASN A 31 -7.30 9.36 17.54
C ASN A 31 -6.35 8.38 18.25
N GLY A 32 -6.76 7.11 18.28
CA GLY A 32 -6.03 6.03 18.92
C GLY A 32 -6.30 5.77 20.42
N GLN A 33 -7.21 6.52 21.05
CA GLN A 33 -7.71 6.20 22.38
C GLN A 33 -8.89 5.24 22.32
N LEU A 34 -9.06 4.40 23.35
CA LEU A 34 -10.22 3.49 23.45
C LEU A 34 -11.55 4.25 23.51
N SER A 35 -11.55 5.48 24.05
CA SER A 35 -12.72 6.34 24.21
C SER A 35 -13.11 7.12 22.94
N ALA A 36 -12.27 7.14 21.90
CA ALA A 36 -12.41 8.09 20.79
C ALA A 36 -13.80 8.11 20.14
N ALA A 37 -14.43 6.95 19.97
CA ALA A 37 -15.77 6.83 19.43
C ALA A 37 -16.84 7.42 20.36
N ALA A 38 -16.74 7.19 21.67
CA ALA A 38 -17.65 7.74 22.66
C ALA A 38 -17.46 9.26 22.81
N ASP A 39 -16.21 9.73 22.78
CA ASP A 39 -15.87 11.15 22.84
C ASP A 39 -16.41 11.90 21.62
N ALA A 40 -16.33 11.32 20.42
CA ALA A 40 -16.92 11.87 19.21
C ALA A 40 -18.45 11.97 19.28
N ILE A 41 -19.14 10.97 19.84
CA ILE A 41 -20.59 11.04 20.08
C ILE A 41 -20.91 12.18 21.06
N ALA A 42 -20.15 12.29 22.15
CA ALA A 42 -20.33 13.35 23.14
C ALA A 42 -20.08 14.75 22.56
N ALA A 43 -19.08 14.89 21.68
CA ALA A 43 -18.74 16.11 20.95
C ALA A 43 -19.93 16.66 20.17
N VAL A 44 -20.50 15.81 19.32
CA VAL A 44 -21.61 16.15 18.45
C VAL A 44 -22.84 16.43 19.29
N ARG A 45 -23.10 15.65 20.34
CA ARG A 45 -24.20 15.92 21.28
C ARG A 45 -24.08 17.28 21.95
N LYS A 46 -22.87 17.70 22.33
CA LYS A 46 -22.60 19.01 22.93
C LYS A 46 -22.68 20.16 21.92
N GLY A 47 -22.54 19.86 20.62
CA GLY A 47 -22.55 20.84 19.54
C GLY A 47 -21.16 21.36 19.18
N ASP A 48 -20.10 20.70 19.66
CA ASP A 48 -18.72 21.02 19.29
C ASP A 48 -18.44 20.64 17.82
N ALA A 49 -19.25 19.73 17.25
CA ALA A 49 -19.33 19.42 15.82
C ALA A 49 -20.80 19.23 15.38
N THR A 50 -21.13 19.58 14.14
CA THR A 50 -22.50 19.48 13.60
C THR A 50 -22.85 18.06 13.17
N ILE A 51 -21.92 17.37 12.50
CA ILE A 51 -22.07 16.01 11.98
C ILE A 51 -20.96 15.14 12.57
N GLY A 52 -21.28 13.89 12.88
CA GLY A 52 -20.35 12.87 13.33
C GLY A 52 -20.44 11.59 12.51
N PHE A 53 -19.35 10.84 12.53
CA PHE A 53 -19.21 9.54 11.87
C PHE A 53 -18.60 8.57 12.87
N VAL A 54 -19.37 7.59 13.32
CA VAL A 54 -18.90 6.62 14.31
C VAL A 54 -19.47 5.23 14.00
N GLY A 55 -18.68 4.19 14.21
CA GLY A 55 -19.13 2.80 14.03
C GLY A 55 -20.30 2.48 14.96
N ALA A 56 -21.32 1.80 14.43
CA ALA A 56 -22.59 1.54 15.13
C ALA A 56 -22.42 0.92 16.53
N ARG A 57 -21.39 0.09 16.72
CA ARG A 57 -21.04 -0.55 18.01
C ARG A 57 -20.82 0.43 19.17
N ALA A 58 -20.45 1.68 18.89
CA ALA A 58 -20.14 2.65 19.94
C ALA A 58 -21.39 3.24 20.61
N PHE A 59 -22.56 3.20 19.95
CA PHE A 59 -23.78 3.82 20.46
C PHE A 59 -24.32 3.11 21.70
N GLU A 60 -24.10 1.81 21.84
CA GLU A 60 -24.45 1.08 23.06
C GLU A 60 -23.67 1.58 24.28
N LEU A 61 -22.39 1.92 24.11
CA LEU A 61 -21.57 2.53 25.16
C LEU A 61 -22.03 3.97 25.47
N ALA A 62 -22.65 4.64 24.50
CA ALA A 62 -23.26 5.97 24.67
C ALA A 62 -24.70 5.94 25.23
N GLY A 63 -25.27 4.75 25.45
CA GLY A 63 -26.58 4.55 26.07
C GLY A 63 -27.71 4.16 25.12
N ASP A 64 -27.45 3.92 23.83
CA ASP A 64 -28.45 3.46 22.86
C ASP A 64 -28.17 2.02 22.39
N PRO A 65 -28.98 1.02 22.80
CA PRO A 65 -28.82 -0.37 22.42
C PRO A 65 -29.47 -0.74 21.07
N ASP A 66 -30.22 0.15 20.41
CA ASP A 66 -31.11 -0.23 19.31
C ASP A 66 -30.35 -0.56 18.02
N LEU A 67 -29.09 -0.12 17.90
CA LEU A 67 -28.20 -0.46 16.79
C LEU A 67 -27.54 -1.85 16.90
N ARG A 68 -27.79 -2.61 17.99
CA ARG A 68 -27.13 -3.90 18.25
C ARG A 68 -27.31 -4.93 17.12
N ALA A 69 -28.43 -4.91 16.39
CA ALA A 69 -28.69 -5.86 15.31
C ALA A 69 -27.67 -5.75 14.15
N LEU A 70 -27.15 -4.54 13.87
CA LEU A 70 -26.15 -4.31 12.81
C LEU A 70 -24.77 -4.90 13.14
N HIS A 71 -24.51 -5.17 14.41
CA HIS A 71 -23.25 -5.72 14.92
C HIS A 71 -23.43 -7.12 15.53
N ALA A 72 -24.60 -7.74 15.34
CA ALA A 72 -24.91 -9.06 15.87
C ALA A 72 -23.97 -10.12 15.25
N PRO A 73 -23.43 -11.03 16.09
CA PRO A 73 -22.34 -11.88 15.66
C PRO A 73 -22.79 -12.86 14.58
N MET A 74 -22.14 -12.82 13.41
CA MET A 74 -22.41 -13.61 12.21
C MET A 74 -23.75 -13.31 11.52
N ALA A 75 -24.48 -12.25 11.92
CA ALA A 75 -25.76 -11.85 11.33
C ALA A 75 -25.60 -11.14 9.98
N ILE A 76 -24.51 -10.37 9.82
CA ILE A 76 -24.11 -9.73 8.56
C ILE A 76 -22.66 -10.14 8.29
N ASP A 77 -22.46 -10.98 7.27
CA ASP A 77 -21.18 -11.62 6.98
C ASP A 77 -20.59 -11.29 5.60
N SER A 78 -21.17 -10.32 4.89
CA SER A 78 -20.64 -9.75 3.65
C SER A 78 -21.06 -8.29 3.48
N VAL A 79 -20.24 -7.50 2.79
CA VAL A 79 -20.56 -6.10 2.42
C VAL A 79 -21.79 -6.03 1.52
N ALA A 80 -22.02 -7.05 0.69
CA ALA A 80 -23.20 -7.15 -0.15
C ALA A 80 -24.50 -7.30 0.67
N LEU A 81 -24.51 -8.16 1.69
CA LEU A 81 -25.65 -8.30 2.60
C LEU A 81 -25.83 -7.03 3.43
N GLU A 82 -24.73 -6.47 3.95
CA GLU A 82 -24.75 -5.21 4.68
C GLU A 82 -25.41 -4.11 3.85
N SER A 83 -25.01 -3.94 2.58
CA SER A 83 -25.59 -2.92 1.70
C SER A 83 -27.11 -3.09 1.51
N LYS A 84 -27.62 -4.33 1.42
CA LYS A 84 -29.07 -4.59 1.34
C LYS A 84 -29.78 -4.24 2.64
N VAL A 85 -29.18 -4.60 3.77
CA VAL A 85 -29.70 -4.26 5.10
C VAL A 85 -29.76 -2.74 5.28
N LEU A 86 -28.69 -2.02 4.88
CA LEU A 86 -28.59 -0.57 5.10
C LEU A 86 -29.50 0.26 4.18
N ILE A 87 -29.98 -0.31 3.06
CA ILE A 87 -30.98 0.31 2.18
C ILE A 87 -32.41 0.07 2.70
N SER A 88 -32.61 -0.91 3.59
CA SER A 88 -33.93 -1.27 4.10
C SER A 88 -34.40 -0.29 5.17
N ASP A 89 -35.36 0.57 4.82
CA ASP A 89 -36.00 1.49 5.76
C ASP A 89 -36.66 0.75 6.94
N GLU A 90 -37.19 -0.45 6.73
CA GLU A 90 -37.77 -1.29 7.78
C GLU A 90 -36.75 -1.58 8.90
N ILE A 91 -35.47 -1.72 8.54
CA ILE A 91 -34.39 -2.04 9.48
C ILE A 91 -33.77 -0.76 10.04
N VAL A 92 -33.39 0.17 9.17
CA VAL A 92 -32.52 1.30 9.54
C VAL A 92 -33.30 2.48 10.11
N HIS A 93 -34.51 2.77 9.63
CA HIS A 93 -35.26 3.96 10.06
C HIS A 93 -35.53 3.97 11.58
N PRO A 94 -35.98 2.86 12.21
CA PRO A 94 -36.15 2.82 13.67
C PRO A 94 -34.83 3.05 14.43
N MET A 95 -33.72 2.50 13.93
CA MET A 95 -32.39 2.63 14.55
C MET A 95 -31.82 4.05 14.46
N LEU A 96 -32.12 4.79 13.38
CA LEU A 96 -31.73 6.19 13.28
C LEU A 96 -32.59 7.09 14.17
N GLY A 97 -33.87 6.72 14.34
CA GLY A 97 -34.80 7.43 15.22
C GLY A 97 -34.49 7.29 16.71
N SER A 98 -33.89 6.17 17.16
CA SER A 98 -33.51 5.99 18.57
C SER A 98 -32.49 7.03 19.04
N LEU A 99 -31.68 7.55 18.12
CA LEU A 99 -30.66 8.57 18.40
C LEU A 99 -31.24 9.91 18.89
N ASP A 100 -32.52 10.19 18.61
CA ASP A 100 -33.20 11.39 19.12
C ASP A 100 -33.20 11.41 20.66
N GLY A 101 -33.24 10.23 21.31
CA GLY A 101 -33.14 10.09 22.77
C GLY A 101 -31.79 10.52 23.34
N LEU A 102 -30.74 10.56 22.51
CA LEU A 102 -29.41 11.07 22.86
C LEU A 102 -29.23 12.55 22.53
N GLY A 103 -30.25 13.23 22.00
CA GLY A 103 -30.15 14.59 21.47
C GLY A 103 -29.41 14.68 20.13
N LEU A 104 -29.33 13.56 19.42
CA LEU A 104 -28.71 13.42 18.11
C LEU A 104 -29.78 13.19 17.05
N HIS A 105 -29.44 13.32 15.78
CA HIS A 105 -30.31 12.97 14.67
C HIS A 105 -29.58 12.03 13.71
N GLY A 106 -30.14 10.85 13.44
CA GLY A 106 -29.56 9.90 12.49
C GLY A 106 -29.79 10.30 11.03
N LEU A 107 -28.72 10.44 10.26
CA LEU A 107 -28.78 10.79 8.83
C LEU A 107 -28.74 9.57 7.91
N GLY A 108 -28.06 8.51 8.34
CA GLY A 108 -27.90 7.28 7.57
C GLY A 108 -26.83 6.37 8.16
N VAL A 109 -26.63 5.22 7.53
CA VAL A 109 -25.59 4.27 7.89
C VAL A 109 -24.85 3.86 6.63
N LEU A 110 -23.52 3.98 6.64
CA LEU A 110 -22.64 3.56 5.57
C LEU A 110 -22.10 2.15 5.85
N PRO A 111 -21.90 1.33 4.81
CA PRO A 111 -21.34 -0.01 4.98
C PRO A 111 -19.89 0.08 5.48
N GLY A 112 -19.41 -0.98 6.11
CA GLY A 112 -18.05 -1.08 6.62
C GLY A 112 -17.45 -2.47 6.46
N PRO A 113 -16.14 -2.62 6.70
CA PRO A 113 -15.47 -3.88 6.44
C PRO A 113 -15.89 -4.96 7.44
N ILE A 114 -15.96 -6.22 6.97
CA ILE A 114 -16.29 -7.38 7.79
C ILE A 114 -15.12 -7.74 8.70
N GLN A 115 -15.38 -7.84 10.00
CA GLN A 115 -14.41 -8.26 10.99
C GLN A 115 -14.31 -9.79 11.03
N ARG A 116 -13.08 -10.30 11.06
CA ARG A 116 -12.75 -11.72 10.98
C ARG A 116 -11.82 -12.13 12.12
N PRO A 117 -11.88 -13.39 12.56
CA PRO A 117 -10.89 -13.93 13.49
C PRO A 117 -9.51 -13.98 12.85
N MET A 118 -8.51 -13.52 13.59
CA MET A 118 -7.10 -13.57 13.22
C MET A 118 -6.35 -14.28 14.34
N GLY A 119 -5.74 -15.42 14.02
CA GLY A 119 -4.95 -16.20 14.97
C GLY A 119 -3.51 -15.70 15.02
N LEU A 120 -2.98 -15.48 16.23
CA LEU A 120 -1.57 -15.15 16.47
C LEU A 120 -0.81 -16.39 16.94
N THR A 121 -1.31 -17.07 17.97
CA THR A 121 -0.68 -18.30 18.50
C THR A 121 -1.20 -19.57 17.82
N HIS A 122 -2.45 -19.56 17.36
CA HIS A 122 -3.10 -20.66 16.65
C HIS A 122 -4.32 -20.17 15.85
N PRO A 123 -4.79 -20.93 14.84
CA PRO A 123 -6.03 -20.61 14.12
C PRO A 123 -7.28 -20.65 15.00
N LEU A 124 -8.19 -19.70 14.78
CA LEU A 124 -9.48 -19.59 15.49
C LEU A 124 -10.62 -20.08 14.58
N LEU A 125 -10.82 -21.40 14.51
CA LEU A 125 -11.70 -22.06 13.52
C LEU A 125 -13.02 -22.55 14.11
N ALA A 126 -13.05 -22.86 15.40
CA ALA A 126 -14.20 -23.39 16.12
C ALA A 126 -14.28 -22.79 17.52
N ALA A 127 -15.42 -22.94 18.22
CA ALA A 127 -15.61 -22.38 19.56
C ALA A 127 -14.58 -22.90 20.59
N SER A 128 -14.02 -24.10 20.38
CA SER A 128 -12.94 -24.64 21.22
C SER A 128 -11.68 -23.77 21.23
N ASP A 129 -11.37 -23.13 20.11
CA ASP A 129 -10.13 -22.40 19.89
C ASP A 129 -10.15 -21.04 20.62
N TYR A 130 -11.34 -20.55 20.97
CA TYR A 130 -11.49 -19.32 21.74
C TYR A 130 -11.36 -19.56 23.25
N ARG A 131 -11.48 -20.80 23.72
CA ARG A 131 -11.56 -21.10 25.16
C ARG A 131 -10.24 -20.76 25.87
N GLY A 132 -10.28 -19.77 26.75
CA GLY A 132 -9.12 -19.28 27.48
C GLY A 132 -8.17 -18.40 26.66
N ALA A 133 -8.41 -18.27 25.35
CA ALA A 133 -7.62 -17.42 24.47
C ALA A 133 -7.83 -15.94 24.81
N ARG A 134 -6.74 -15.16 24.79
CA ARG A 134 -6.79 -13.71 24.95
C ARG A 134 -7.01 -13.06 23.59
N ILE A 135 -8.23 -12.61 23.34
CA ILE A 135 -8.62 -12.05 22.04
C ILE A 135 -8.73 -10.54 22.15
N ALA A 136 -7.87 -9.83 21.40
CA ALA A 136 -7.95 -8.38 21.32
C ALA A 136 -9.02 -7.94 20.30
N SER A 137 -9.86 -6.99 20.71
CA SER A 137 -10.93 -6.43 19.90
C SER A 137 -11.08 -4.94 20.17
N SER A 138 -11.70 -4.22 19.24
CA SER A 138 -12.03 -2.82 19.48
C SER A 138 -13.20 -2.74 20.49
N PRO A 139 -13.26 -1.70 21.36
CA PRO A 139 -14.24 -1.61 22.45
C PRO A 139 -15.71 -1.73 22.02
N SER A 140 -16.39 -2.81 22.38
CA SER A 140 -17.76 -3.11 21.96
C SER A 140 -18.44 -3.99 22.99
N ARG A 141 -19.53 -3.54 23.62
CA ARG A 141 -20.23 -4.36 24.63
C ARG A 141 -20.76 -5.66 24.03
N LEU A 142 -21.44 -5.60 22.90
CA LEU A 142 -21.89 -6.80 22.19
C LEU A 142 -20.73 -7.67 21.66
N GLY A 143 -19.64 -7.05 21.20
CA GLY A 143 -18.44 -7.79 20.78
C GLY A 143 -17.82 -8.57 21.94
N ASP A 144 -17.71 -7.94 23.10
CA ASP A 144 -17.20 -8.55 24.33
C ASP A 144 -18.08 -9.69 24.82
N GLU A 145 -19.40 -9.48 24.86
CA GLU A 145 -20.38 -10.53 25.15
C GLU A 145 -20.23 -11.72 24.20
N SER A 146 -20.03 -11.46 22.91
CA SER A 146 -19.85 -12.50 21.89
C SER A 146 -18.57 -13.30 22.10
N LEU A 147 -17.44 -12.63 22.30
CA LEU A 147 -16.15 -13.31 22.52
C LEU A 147 -16.14 -14.08 23.86
N LYS A 148 -16.75 -13.53 24.92
CA LYS A 148 -16.92 -14.23 26.20
C LYS A 148 -17.81 -15.47 26.05
N ALA A 149 -18.87 -15.40 25.26
CA ALA A 149 -19.71 -16.56 24.95
C ALA A 149 -18.96 -17.67 24.20
N LEU A 150 -17.96 -17.31 23.38
CA LEU A 150 -17.02 -18.26 22.78
C LEU A 150 -15.99 -18.82 23.78
N GLY A 151 -15.92 -18.28 25.00
CA GLY A 151 -15.01 -18.71 26.06
C GLY A 151 -13.68 -17.95 26.11
N ALA A 152 -13.55 -16.84 25.37
CA ALA A 152 -12.35 -16.02 25.33
C ALA A 152 -12.25 -15.03 26.50
N THR A 153 -11.03 -14.64 26.81
CA THR A 153 -10.74 -13.43 27.59
C THR A 153 -10.57 -12.27 26.62
N VAL A 154 -11.44 -11.26 26.73
CA VAL A 154 -11.41 -10.11 25.82
C VAL A 154 -10.42 -9.07 26.32
N VAL A 155 -9.64 -8.51 25.39
CA VAL A 155 -8.75 -7.39 25.67
C VAL A 155 -9.12 -6.22 24.76
N ASP A 156 -9.61 -5.13 25.36
CA ASP A 156 -9.88 -3.90 24.62
C ASP A 156 -8.58 -3.32 24.06
N SER A 157 -8.56 -3.09 22.75
CA SER A 157 -7.40 -2.56 22.04
C SER A 157 -7.82 -1.47 21.06
N GLY A 158 -7.06 -0.37 21.06
CA GLY A 158 -7.15 0.68 20.05
C GLY A 158 -6.30 0.37 18.82
N PHE A 159 -5.43 -0.66 18.89
CA PHE A 159 -4.57 -1.13 17.81
C PHE A 159 -3.58 -0.09 17.25
N ASN A 160 -3.06 0.83 18.09
CA ASN A 160 -2.14 1.91 17.69
C ASN A 160 -0.69 1.62 18.09
N GLY A 161 -0.10 0.57 17.51
CA GLY A 161 1.28 0.18 17.82
C GLY A 161 1.48 -0.44 19.20
N GLN A 162 0.39 -0.80 19.90
CA GLN A 162 0.46 -1.57 21.15
C GLN A 162 1.05 -2.96 20.88
N SER A 163 1.87 -3.46 21.81
CA SER A 163 2.44 -4.79 21.71
C SER A 163 1.35 -5.85 21.64
N MET A 164 1.46 -6.73 20.64
CA MET A 164 0.54 -7.84 20.41
C MET A 164 1.02 -9.15 21.05
N ALA A 165 2.18 -9.15 21.73
CA ALA A 165 2.80 -10.34 22.30
C ALA A 165 1.96 -11.06 23.37
N SER A 166 0.99 -10.36 23.97
CA SER A 166 0.11 -10.92 25.01
C SER A 166 -1.22 -11.47 24.49
N TYR A 167 -1.42 -11.50 23.17
CA TYR A 167 -2.69 -11.91 22.55
C TYR A 167 -2.54 -13.24 21.83
N ASP A 168 -3.55 -14.10 21.96
CA ASP A 168 -3.66 -15.35 21.21
C ASP A 168 -4.31 -15.12 19.83
N GLY A 169 -5.12 -14.07 19.72
CA GLY A 169 -5.77 -13.68 18.49
C GLY A 169 -6.35 -12.27 18.54
N LEU A 170 -6.81 -11.82 17.38
CA LEU A 170 -7.40 -10.52 17.15
C LEU A 170 -8.73 -10.67 16.40
N VAL A 171 -9.59 -9.67 16.52
CA VAL A 171 -10.70 -9.45 15.58
C VAL A 171 -10.35 -8.26 14.69
N GLN A 172 -10.15 -8.51 13.40
CA GLN A 172 -9.70 -7.51 12.42
C GLN A 172 -10.28 -7.73 11.02
N HIS A 173 -10.21 -6.73 10.16
CA HIS A 173 -10.58 -6.81 8.75
C HIS A 173 -9.35 -6.81 7.84
N VAL A 174 -9.46 -7.39 6.64
CA VAL A 174 -8.32 -7.65 5.73
C VAL A 174 -7.55 -6.37 5.37
N PRO A 175 -8.20 -5.22 5.02
CA PRO A 175 -7.48 -3.97 4.79
C PRO A 175 -6.61 -3.50 5.97
N SER A 176 -7.11 -3.63 7.21
CA SER A 176 -6.35 -3.24 8.40
C SER A 176 -5.18 -4.18 8.67
N ILE A 177 -5.33 -5.47 8.38
CA ILE A 177 -4.24 -6.45 8.51
C ILE A 177 -3.08 -6.09 7.57
N ALA A 178 -3.37 -5.82 6.30
CA ALA A 178 -2.37 -5.41 5.31
C ALA A 178 -1.76 -4.05 5.65
N GLY A 179 -2.62 -3.07 5.95
CA GLY A 179 -2.27 -1.68 6.20
C GLY A 179 -1.49 -1.46 7.50
N ASN A 180 -1.68 -2.28 8.54
CA ASN A 180 -0.89 -2.20 9.76
C ASN A 180 0.20 -3.28 9.84
N VAL A 181 0.36 -4.07 8.78
CA VAL A 181 1.37 -5.13 8.66
C VAL A 181 1.27 -6.16 9.80
N TYR A 182 0.04 -6.46 10.22
CA TYR A 182 -0.22 -7.43 11.29
C TYR A 182 0.10 -8.88 10.89
N ASP A 183 0.32 -9.13 9.60
CA ASP A 183 0.86 -10.39 9.08
C ASP A 183 2.30 -10.68 9.54
N THR A 184 2.98 -9.73 10.18
CA THR A 184 4.27 -9.98 10.86
C THR A 184 4.15 -10.73 12.18
N VAL A 185 2.97 -10.69 12.82
CA VAL A 185 2.73 -11.35 14.11
C VAL A 185 1.65 -12.41 14.05
N ALA A 186 0.72 -12.31 13.10
CA ALA A 186 -0.34 -13.29 12.96
C ALA A 186 0.04 -14.46 12.07
N SER A 187 -0.42 -15.64 12.46
CA SER A 187 -0.25 -16.87 11.70
C SER A 187 -1.37 -17.11 10.69
N SER A 188 -2.60 -16.66 11.01
CA SER A 188 -3.78 -17.04 10.22
C SER A 188 -4.93 -16.05 10.27
N VAL A 189 -5.77 -16.05 9.23
CA VAL A 189 -7.07 -15.38 9.18
C VAL A 189 -8.14 -16.40 8.84
N THR A 190 -9.20 -16.49 9.65
CA THR A 190 -10.34 -17.38 9.39
C THR A 190 -11.27 -16.75 8.34
N ALA A 191 -11.03 -17.07 7.08
CA ALA A 191 -11.59 -16.39 5.92
C ALA A 191 -13.11 -16.54 5.75
N ASN A 192 -13.69 -17.68 6.12
CA ASN A 192 -15.12 -17.95 5.93
C ASN A 192 -15.98 -17.63 7.16
N VAL A 193 -15.39 -16.99 8.18
CA VAL A 193 -16.08 -16.52 9.38
C VAL A 193 -15.99 -14.99 9.42
N GLY A 194 -17.07 -14.33 9.00
CA GLY A 194 -17.32 -12.94 9.34
C GLY A 194 -17.98 -12.88 10.71
N LEU A 195 -17.25 -12.39 11.73
CA LEU A 195 -17.79 -12.26 13.08
C LEU A 195 -18.83 -11.17 13.16
N TRP A 196 -18.62 -10.01 12.53
CA TRP A 196 -19.61 -8.93 12.44
C TRP A 196 -19.17 -7.85 11.45
N ALA A 197 -20.11 -7.08 10.94
CA ALA A 197 -19.83 -5.89 10.14
C ALA A 197 -19.40 -4.70 11.02
N ARG A 198 -18.77 -3.70 10.40
CA ARG A 198 -18.38 -2.42 11.04
C ARG A 198 -19.08 -1.22 10.37
N PRO A 199 -20.41 -1.16 10.31
CA PRO A 199 -21.13 -0.05 9.69
C PRO A 199 -20.87 1.26 10.41
N ILE A 200 -20.81 2.35 9.66
CA ILE A 200 -20.58 3.71 10.16
C ILE A 200 -21.89 4.47 10.18
N VAL A 201 -22.30 4.95 11.35
CA VAL A 201 -23.47 5.80 11.50
C VAL A 201 -23.07 7.23 11.19
N VAL A 202 -23.83 7.85 10.30
CA VAL A 202 -23.78 9.29 10.01
C VAL A 202 -24.88 9.95 10.84
N PHE A 203 -24.51 10.87 11.71
CA PHE A 203 -25.45 11.51 12.63
C PHE A 203 -25.11 12.98 12.82
N ALA A 204 -26.05 13.76 13.33
CA ALA A 204 -25.89 15.18 13.59
C ALA A 204 -26.31 15.55 15.01
N ASN A 205 -25.86 16.71 15.48
CA ASN A 205 -26.46 17.34 16.65
C ASN A 205 -27.93 17.64 16.36
N GLY A 206 -28.86 17.17 17.20
CA GLY A 206 -30.30 17.29 16.92
C GLY A 206 -30.77 18.74 16.78
N LYS A 207 -30.28 19.65 17.63
CA LYS A 207 -30.65 21.08 17.58
C LYS A 207 -30.06 21.77 16.35
N ALA A 208 -28.77 21.54 16.07
CA ALA A 208 -28.12 22.13 14.90
C ALA A 208 -28.76 21.63 13.60
N TYR A 209 -29.06 20.32 13.52
CA TYR A 209 -29.76 19.76 12.38
C TYR A 209 -31.15 20.38 12.20
N ALA A 210 -31.95 20.51 13.26
CA ALA A 210 -33.27 21.12 13.20
C ALA A 210 -33.26 22.58 12.73
N ALA A 211 -32.17 23.31 13.00
CA ALA A 211 -31.98 24.69 12.55
C ALA A 211 -31.60 24.80 11.05
N LEU A 212 -31.19 23.71 10.40
CA LEU A 212 -30.87 23.72 8.97
C LEU A 212 -32.13 23.90 8.11
N PRO A 213 -32.01 24.60 6.97
CA PRO A 213 -33.09 24.66 5.99
C PRO A 213 -33.56 23.27 5.59
N ARG A 214 -34.88 23.09 5.39
CA ARG A 214 -35.47 21.81 5.00
C ARG A 214 -34.76 21.17 3.80
N ALA A 215 -34.42 21.96 2.79
CA ALA A 215 -33.70 21.49 1.61
C ALA A 215 -32.31 20.91 1.94
N VAL A 216 -31.61 21.48 2.93
CA VAL A 216 -30.30 20.95 3.38
C VAL A 216 -30.50 19.66 4.16
N ARG A 217 -31.51 19.60 5.04
CA ARG A 217 -31.85 18.39 5.80
C ARG A 217 -32.17 17.19 4.90
N GLU A 218 -33.03 17.40 3.90
CA GLU A 218 -33.38 16.40 2.89
C GLU A 218 -32.17 15.98 2.05
N LEU A 219 -31.30 16.95 1.70
CA LEU A 219 -30.07 16.68 0.97
C LEU A 219 -29.10 15.80 1.75
N LEU A 220 -28.92 16.04 3.05
CA LEU A 220 -28.00 15.26 3.89
C LEU A 220 -28.46 13.80 4.03
N GLY A 221 -29.76 13.57 4.26
CA GLY A 221 -30.31 12.21 4.29
C GLY A 221 -30.17 11.50 2.93
N LYS A 222 -30.44 12.21 1.84
CA LYS A 222 -30.25 11.69 0.48
C LYS A 222 -28.78 11.36 0.19
N ALA A 223 -27.85 12.21 0.62
CA ALA A 223 -26.43 11.99 0.45
C ALA A 223 -25.97 10.71 1.17
N ALA A 224 -26.45 10.46 2.41
CA ALA A 224 -26.13 9.24 3.14
C ALA A 224 -26.62 7.99 2.40
N ALA A 225 -27.86 8.01 1.89
CA ALA A 225 -28.42 6.90 1.11
C ALA A 225 -27.66 6.66 -0.21
N GLU A 226 -27.37 7.72 -0.98
CA GLU A 226 -26.62 7.61 -2.25
C GLU A 226 -25.15 7.16 -2.07
N SER A 227 -24.63 7.22 -0.84
CA SER A 227 -23.25 6.86 -0.53
C SER A 227 -23.04 5.38 -0.25
N ILE A 228 -24.11 4.59 -0.03
CA ILE A 228 -24.00 3.17 0.31
C ILE A 228 -23.28 2.39 -0.80
N ALA A 229 -23.72 2.52 -2.05
CA ALA A 229 -23.14 1.76 -3.17
C ALA A 229 -21.68 2.14 -3.50
N PRO A 230 -21.31 3.44 -3.59
CA PRO A 230 -19.91 3.84 -3.75
C PRO A 230 -19.00 3.37 -2.61
N THR A 231 -19.47 3.44 -1.36
CA THR A 231 -18.72 2.97 -0.18
C THR A 231 -18.51 1.46 -0.24
N ALA A 232 -19.55 0.69 -0.57
CA ALA A 232 -19.44 -0.76 -0.74
C ALA A 232 -18.44 -1.15 -1.83
N ALA A 233 -18.45 -0.45 -2.97
CA ALA A 233 -17.51 -0.70 -4.06
C ALA A 233 -16.07 -0.32 -3.67
N MET A 234 -15.87 0.71 -2.85
CA MET A 234 -14.57 1.06 -2.29
C MET A 234 -14.04 -0.04 -1.36
N LEU A 235 -14.89 -0.53 -0.45
CA LEU A 235 -14.51 -1.59 0.49
C LEU A 235 -14.10 -2.89 -0.23
N ASP A 236 -14.84 -3.26 -1.28
CA ASP A 236 -14.51 -4.43 -2.13
C ASP A 236 -13.15 -4.27 -2.82
N ARG A 237 -12.84 -3.07 -3.36
CA ARG A 237 -11.51 -2.80 -3.93
C ARG A 237 -10.41 -2.88 -2.87
N GLN A 238 -10.60 -2.23 -1.73
CA GLN A 238 -9.63 -2.24 -0.64
C GLN A 238 -9.37 -3.65 -0.09
N GLU A 239 -10.40 -4.50 0.04
CA GLU A 239 -10.23 -5.89 0.48
C GLU A 239 -9.44 -6.70 -0.57
N LYS A 240 -9.70 -6.51 -1.87
CA LYS A 240 -8.95 -7.17 -2.96
C LYS A 240 -7.48 -6.76 -2.98
N ASP A 241 -7.19 -5.46 -2.86
CA ASP A 241 -5.81 -4.95 -2.82
C ASP A 241 -5.06 -5.49 -1.61
N ALA A 242 -5.69 -5.41 -0.44
CA ALA A 242 -5.10 -5.88 0.80
C ALA A 242 -4.85 -7.39 0.76
N LEU A 243 -5.80 -8.16 0.21
CA LEU A 243 -5.63 -9.60 0.01
C LEU A 243 -4.46 -9.89 -0.92
N SER A 244 -4.37 -9.19 -2.06
CA SER A 244 -3.25 -9.32 -3.00
C SER A 244 -1.91 -9.05 -2.32
N ALA A 245 -1.80 -7.96 -1.56
CA ALA A 245 -0.59 -7.61 -0.83
C ALA A 245 -0.21 -8.67 0.23
N LEU A 246 -1.19 -9.17 0.99
CA LEU A 246 -0.96 -10.21 2.01
C LEU A 246 -0.52 -11.54 1.40
N CYS A 247 -1.13 -11.94 0.29
CA CYS A 247 -0.74 -13.14 -0.44
C CYS A 247 0.66 -13.01 -1.04
N ALA A 248 1.02 -11.83 -1.56
CA ALA A 248 2.36 -11.55 -2.07
C ALA A 248 3.42 -11.58 -0.96
N ARG A 249 3.11 -11.07 0.24
CA ARG A 249 4.00 -11.17 1.42
C ARG A 249 4.19 -12.60 1.90
N ASN A 250 3.16 -13.44 1.75
CA ASN A 250 3.14 -14.85 2.14
C ASN A 250 3.56 -15.10 3.61
N ARG A 251 3.11 -14.22 4.53
CA ARG A 251 3.41 -14.31 5.97
C ARG A 251 2.23 -14.79 6.82
N VAL A 252 1.01 -14.69 6.28
CA VAL A 252 -0.23 -15.10 6.95
C VAL A 252 -1.02 -16.04 6.04
N THR A 253 -1.67 -17.05 6.62
CA THR A 253 -2.49 -17.99 5.85
C THR A 253 -3.98 -17.70 6.02
N PHE A 254 -4.71 -17.63 4.90
CA PHE A 254 -6.17 -17.60 4.91
C PHE A 254 -6.71 -19.03 5.03
N VAL A 255 -7.26 -19.34 6.20
CA VAL A 255 -7.79 -20.66 6.55
C VAL A 255 -9.30 -20.62 6.63
N GLN A 256 -9.96 -21.77 6.45
CA GLN A 256 -11.41 -21.87 6.55
C GLN A 256 -11.80 -22.75 7.73
N ALA A 257 -12.76 -22.27 8.53
CA ALA A 257 -13.47 -23.09 9.49
C ALA A 257 -14.27 -24.17 8.74
N THR A 258 -14.28 -25.39 9.26
CA THR A 258 -15.14 -26.45 8.73
C THR A 258 -16.62 -26.11 8.97
N PRO A 259 -17.57 -26.73 8.24
CA PRO A 259 -18.99 -26.56 8.54
C PRO A 259 -19.33 -26.85 10.01
N ALA A 260 -18.71 -27.88 10.60
CA ALA A 260 -18.86 -28.19 12.03
C ALA A 260 -18.27 -27.08 12.93
N GLY A 261 -17.12 -26.52 12.56
CA GLY A 261 -16.53 -25.35 13.23
C GLY A 261 -17.48 -24.16 13.23
N VAL A 262 -18.04 -23.79 12.07
CA VAL A 262 -19.04 -22.72 11.92
C VAL A 262 -20.28 -22.98 12.78
N VAL A 263 -20.79 -24.22 12.80
CA VAL A 263 -21.94 -24.61 13.66
C VAL A 263 -21.59 -24.48 15.14
N SER A 264 -20.38 -24.85 15.54
CA SER A 264 -19.92 -24.72 16.93
C SER A 264 -19.88 -23.26 17.39
N LEU A 265 -19.41 -22.34 16.53
CA LEU A 265 -19.41 -20.91 16.80
C LEU A 265 -20.84 -20.39 16.99
N LYS A 266 -21.74 -20.70 16.05
CA LYS A 266 -23.14 -20.29 16.14
C LYS A 266 -23.82 -20.81 17.40
N SER A 267 -23.54 -22.06 17.79
CA SER A 267 -24.10 -22.68 18.98
C SER A 267 -23.60 -22.02 20.27
N ALA A 268 -22.31 -21.69 20.35
CA ALA A 268 -21.73 -20.96 21.47
C ALA A 268 -22.25 -19.51 21.56
N LEU A 269 -22.63 -18.90 20.43
CA LEU A 269 -23.21 -17.55 20.37
C LEU A 269 -24.73 -17.51 20.63
N ALA A 270 -25.42 -18.66 20.73
CA ALA A 270 -26.88 -18.70 20.96
C ALA A 270 -27.35 -17.92 22.20
N PRO A 271 -26.63 -17.91 23.35
CA PRO A 271 -27.01 -17.09 24.51
C PRO A 271 -26.98 -15.57 24.24
N VAL A 272 -26.11 -15.11 23.33
CA VAL A 272 -26.06 -13.70 22.91
C VAL A 272 -27.31 -13.35 22.13
N TYR A 273 -27.72 -14.19 21.18
CA TYR A 273 -28.97 -14.03 20.44
C TYR A 273 -30.20 -14.10 21.35
N ALA A 274 -30.20 -14.96 22.37
CA ALA A 274 -31.28 -15.00 23.36
C ALA A 274 -31.39 -13.66 24.12
N THR A 275 -30.28 -12.97 24.36
CA THR A 275 -30.26 -11.64 24.97
C THR A 275 -30.74 -10.57 24.00
N LEU A 276 -30.25 -10.58 22.75
CA LEU A 276 -30.68 -9.65 21.69
C LEU A 276 -32.21 -9.74 21.46
N ASN A 277 -32.75 -10.95 21.45
CA ASN A 277 -34.18 -11.18 21.20
C ASN A 277 -35.11 -10.75 22.35
N LYS A 278 -34.59 -10.31 23.50
CA LYS A 278 -35.40 -9.70 24.56
C LYS A 278 -35.95 -8.33 24.15
N SER A 279 -35.26 -7.62 23.26
CA SER A 279 -35.76 -6.38 22.67
C SER A 279 -36.62 -6.71 21.44
N PRO A 280 -37.91 -6.35 21.42
CA PRO A 280 -38.76 -6.57 20.26
C PRO A 280 -38.23 -5.88 18.99
N ALA A 281 -37.66 -4.67 19.13
CA ALA A 281 -37.07 -3.93 18.02
C ALA A 281 -35.84 -4.65 17.45
N THR A 282 -34.92 -5.10 18.32
CA THR A 282 -33.74 -5.86 17.89
C THR A 282 -34.13 -7.20 17.27
N ALA A 283 -35.10 -7.92 17.84
CA ALA A 283 -35.60 -9.18 17.29
C ALA A 283 -36.22 -9.01 15.89
N ALA A 284 -37.02 -7.96 15.70
CA ALA A 284 -37.59 -7.62 14.40
C ALA A 284 -36.51 -7.30 13.36
N ALA A 285 -35.52 -6.48 13.73
CA ALA A 285 -34.39 -6.16 12.88
C ALA A 285 -33.58 -7.40 12.48
N LEU A 286 -33.27 -8.31 13.41
CA LEU A 286 -32.57 -9.57 13.11
C LEU A 286 -33.36 -10.45 12.14
N LYS A 287 -34.68 -10.56 12.32
CA LYS A 287 -35.55 -11.30 11.39
C LYS A 287 -35.57 -10.68 9.99
N ALA A 288 -35.57 -9.35 9.90
CA ALA A 288 -35.51 -8.63 8.64
C ALA A 288 -34.15 -8.81 7.94
N ILE A 289 -33.04 -8.79 8.70
CA ILE A 289 -31.69 -9.12 8.19
C ILE A 289 -31.66 -10.54 7.60
N ASP A 290 -32.21 -11.53 8.30
CA ASP A 290 -32.31 -12.91 7.80
C ASP A 290 -33.17 -12.99 6.53
N SER A 291 -34.23 -12.18 6.46
CA SER A 291 -35.08 -12.11 5.26
C SER A 291 -34.33 -11.53 4.07
N GLU A 292 -33.50 -10.50 4.25
CA GLU A 292 -32.63 -9.99 3.19
C GLU A 292 -31.63 -11.03 2.72
N ARG A 293 -31.01 -11.76 3.65
CA ARG A 293 -30.08 -12.85 3.33
C ARG A 293 -30.74 -13.93 2.46
N ILE A 294 -31.98 -14.31 2.77
CA ILE A 294 -32.74 -15.31 2.00
C ILE A 294 -33.08 -14.81 0.59
N ARG A 295 -33.35 -13.52 0.43
CA ARG A 295 -33.66 -12.90 -0.88
C ARG A 295 -32.44 -12.81 -1.80
N MET A 296 -31.23 -12.82 -1.26
CA MET A 296 -30.01 -12.72 -2.05
C MET A 296 -29.73 -14.00 -2.85
N PRO A 297 -29.28 -13.90 -4.12
CA PRO A 297 -28.77 -15.04 -4.87
C PRO A 297 -27.69 -15.81 -4.10
N SER A 298 -27.68 -17.14 -4.18
CA SER A 298 -26.64 -17.96 -3.53
C SER A 298 -25.21 -17.62 -4.00
N SER A 299 -25.05 -17.11 -5.23
CA SER A 299 -23.78 -16.63 -5.78
C SER A 299 -23.33 -15.26 -5.26
N SER A 300 -24.22 -14.51 -4.61
CA SER A 300 -23.87 -13.30 -3.86
C SER A 300 -23.53 -13.58 -2.40
N GLY A 301 -23.44 -14.87 -2.03
CA GLY A 301 -23.26 -15.34 -0.66
C GLY A 301 -21.79 -15.56 -0.28
N ARG A 302 -21.38 -14.91 0.82
CA ARG A 302 -20.09 -15.03 1.53
C ARG A 302 -18.85 -14.77 0.69
N GLU A 303 -18.34 -13.56 0.85
CA GLU A 303 -16.98 -13.21 0.47
C GLU A 303 -16.00 -13.99 1.38
N VAL A 304 -15.28 -14.93 0.77
CA VAL A 304 -14.26 -15.73 1.45
C VAL A 304 -12.90 -15.38 0.83
N PRO A 305 -12.13 -14.47 1.47
CA PRO A 305 -10.80 -14.11 1.02
C PRO A 305 -9.91 -15.35 0.95
N SER A 306 -9.22 -15.55 -0.16
CA SER A 306 -8.27 -16.66 -0.32
C SER A 306 -7.11 -16.24 -1.22
N CYS A 307 -5.92 -16.77 -0.93
CA CYS A 307 -4.79 -16.59 -1.81
C CYS A 307 -4.91 -17.52 -3.02
N PRO A 308 -4.52 -17.07 -4.24
CA PRO A 308 -4.47 -17.94 -5.40
C PRO A 308 -3.57 -19.14 -5.14
N ASP A 309 -4.01 -20.32 -5.55
CA ASP A 309 -3.18 -21.52 -5.55
C ASP A 309 -2.05 -21.32 -6.58
N PRO A 310 -0.75 -21.42 -6.22
CA PRO A 310 0.36 -21.25 -7.17
C PRO A 310 0.23 -22.15 -8.42
N ALA A 311 -0.40 -23.32 -8.28
CA ALA A 311 -0.64 -24.26 -9.37
C ALA A 311 -1.78 -23.82 -10.33
N ALA A 312 -2.78 -23.09 -9.83
CA ALA A 312 -3.91 -22.61 -10.63
C ALA A 312 -3.56 -21.37 -11.47
N ALA A 313 -2.61 -20.54 -11.00
CA ALA A 313 -2.13 -19.35 -11.70
C ALA A 313 -1.39 -19.65 -13.02
N ALA A 314 -0.96 -20.91 -13.24
CA ALA A 314 -0.30 -21.35 -14.47
C ALA A 314 -1.27 -21.72 -15.61
N GLY A 315 -2.60 -21.77 -15.35
CA GLY A 315 -3.59 -22.35 -16.27
C GLY A 315 -4.53 -21.37 -16.99
N ALA A 316 -4.47 -20.07 -16.74
CA ALA A 316 -5.35 -19.10 -17.40
C ALA A 316 -4.72 -18.54 -18.70
N PRO A 317 -5.33 -18.73 -19.89
CA PRO A 317 -4.87 -18.10 -21.11
C PRO A 317 -5.32 -16.63 -21.13
N GLY A 318 -4.37 -15.67 -21.02
CA GLY A 318 -4.61 -14.28 -21.41
C GLY A 318 -4.14 -13.14 -20.50
N GLY A 319 -3.41 -13.41 -19.41
CA GLY A 319 -2.73 -12.34 -18.64
C GLY A 319 -1.21 -12.56 -18.64
N PRO A 320 -0.37 -11.51 -18.68
CA PRO A 320 1.06 -11.69 -18.44
C PRO A 320 1.24 -12.21 -17.01
N THR A 321 1.42 -13.52 -16.89
CA THR A 321 1.82 -14.21 -15.67
C THR A 321 3.24 -13.76 -15.33
N ALA A 322 3.35 -12.66 -14.59
CA ALA A 322 4.61 -12.25 -14.03
C ALA A 322 4.95 -13.16 -12.86
N PRO A 323 6.17 -13.73 -12.80
CA PRO A 323 6.67 -14.41 -11.61
C PRO A 323 6.69 -13.46 -10.41
N LEU A 324 6.63 -14.03 -9.20
CA LEU A 324 6.85 -13.35 -7.92
C LEU A 324 8.03 -12.36 -7.97
N PRO A 325 8.04 -11.29 -7.14
CA PRO A 325 9.12 -10.30 -7.15
C PRO A 325 10.48 -10.98 -7.03
N GLN A 326 11.35 -10.78 -8.03
CA GLN A 326 12.73 -11.24 -7.93
C GLN A 326 13.40 -10.55 -6.73
N PRO A 327 14.32 -11.23 -6.02
CA PRO A 327 15.03 -10.63 -4.90
C PRO A 327 15.62 -9.28 -5.30
N LEU A 328 15.61 -8.30 -4.40
CA LEU A 328 16.33 -7.03 -4.59
C LEU A 328 17.84 -7.21 -4.81
N ASN A 329 18.40 -8.41 -4.72
CA ASN A 329 19.80 -8.69 -5.05
C ASN A 329 19.97 -9.35 -6.43
N ALA A 330 18.88 -9.60 -7.16
CA ALA A 330 18.97 -10.11 -8.53
C ALA A 330 19.49 -9.03 -9.49
N THR A 331 20.18 -9.47 -10.55
CA THR A 331 20.81 -8.64 -11.58
C THR A 331 19.89 -7.50 -12.03
N PRO A 332 20.42 -6.26 -12.23
CA PRO A 332 19.65 -5.17 -12.81
C PRO A 332 18.96 -5.60 -14.10
N GLY A 333 17.73 -5.13 -14.31
CA GLY A 333 17.01 -5.32 -15.56
C GLY A 333 17.64 -4.53 -16.71
N PRO A 334 17.14 -4.67 -17.95
CA PRO A 334 17.57 -3.82 -19.06
C PRO A 334 17.22 -2.35 -18.76
N ALA A 335 18.07 -1.44 -19.20
CA ALA A 335 17.78 -0.01 -19.13
C ALA A 335 16.55 0.31 -19.98
N THR A 336 15.67 1.16 -19.46
CA THR A 336 14.45 1.58 -20.15
C THR A 336 14.51 3.06 -20.51
N ALA A 337 13.68 3.49 -21.46
CA ALA A 337 13.54 4.91 -21.77
C ALA A 337 13.03 5.74 -20.59
N LEU A 338 12.51 5.10 -19.54
CA LEU A 338 12.00 5.73 -18.31
C LEU A 338 13.08 5.94 -17.25
N ASP A 339 14.27 5.36 -17.41
CA ASP A 339 15.34 5.49 -16.42
C ASP A 339 15.73 6.97 -16.26
N GLY A 340 15.95 7.39 -15.02
CA GLY A 340 16.21 8.78 -14.65
C GLY A 340 15.59 9.18 -13.31
N ALA A 341 15.90 10.41 -12.90
CA ALA A 341 15.31 11.06 -11.74
C ALA A 341 14.25 12.06 -12.18
N TYR A 342 13.14 12.08 -11.46
CA TYR A 342 11.95 12.88 -11.74
C TYR A 342 11.50 13.62 -10.50
N THR A 343 10.97 14.81 -10.69
CA THR A 343 10.36 15.60 -9.62
C THR A 343 8.96 16.01 -9.98
N VAL A 344 8.08 16.01 -8.98
CA VAL A 344 6.74 16.59 -9.07
C VAL A 344 6.38 17.22 -7.74
N THR A 345 5.60 18.29 -7.76
CA THR A 345 5.01 18.85 -6.55
C THR A 345 3.50 18.75 -6.68
N THR A 346 2.87 18.05 -5.76
CA THR A 346 1.42 17.99 -5.63
C THR A 346 1.00 18.79 -4.40
N THR A 347 -0.15 19.41 -4.46
CA THR A 347 -0.71 20.21 -3.36
C THR A 347 -2.03 19.60 -2.91
N GLN A 348 -2.38 19.78 -1.63
CA GLN A 348 -3.67 19.31 -1.12
C GLN A 348 -4.85 19.91 -1.92
N SER A 349 -4.74 21.15 -2.40
CA SER A 349 -5.77 21.78 -3.24
C SER A 349 -6.01 21.08 -4.59
N GLN A 350 -5.04 20.32 -5.10
CA GLN A 350 -5.20 19.51 -6.31
C GLN A 350 -5.88 18.16 -6.03
N MET A 351 -6.09 17.81 -4.75
CA MET A 351 -6.71 16.56 -4.28
C MET A 351 -7.83 16.87 -3.29
N PRO A 352 -8.99 17.38 -3.76
CA PRO A 352 -10.15 17.56 -2.89
C PRO A 352 -10.53 16.22 -2.23
N GLY A 353 -10.68 16.23 -0.91
CA GLY A 353 -10.99 15.02 -0.11
C GLY A 353 -9.78 14.31 0.50
N GLU A 354 -8.56 14.57 0.01
CA GLU A 354 -7.36 13.97 0.57
C GLU A 354 -6.94 14.67 1.88
N THR A 355 -6.75 13.88 2.93
CA THR A 355 -6.44 14.34 4.30
C THR A 355 -5.11 13.79 4.82
N SER A 356 -4.49 12.86 4.11
CA SER A 356 -3.23 12.23 4.49
C SER A 356 -2.03 13.05 3.99
N PRO A 357 -1.28 13.73 4.87
CA PRO A 357 -0.13 14.56 4.47
C PRO A 357 0.97 13.80 3.72
N GLU A 358 0.96 12.48 3.77
CA GLU A 358 1.79 11.57 2.98
C GLU A 358 1.50 11.63 1.47
N ASN A 359 0.29 12.05 1.06
CA ASN A 359 -0.17 11.96 -0.32
C ASN A 359 0.02 13.25 -1.14
N TRP A 360 0.51 14.34 -0.54
CA TRP A 360 0.87 15.58 -1.25
C TRP A 360 2.27 16.06 -0.88
N GLY A 361 2.79 17.08 -1.56
CA GLY A 361 4.08 17.69 -1.26
C GLY A 361 5.07 17.59 -2.41
N ALA A 362 6.35 17.73 -2.09
CA ALA A 362 7.46 17.58 -3.03
C ALA A 362 7.86 16.11 -3.13
N TRP A 363 7.87 15.58 -4.34
CA TRP A 363 8.24 14.20 -4.63
C TRP A 363 9.49 14.16 -5.50
N THR A 364 10.36 13.21 -5.20
CA THR A 364 11.47 12.80 -6.07
C THR A 364 11.33 11.30 -6.32
N TYR A 365 11.35 10.91 -7.59
CA TYR A 365 11.29 9.51 -8.02
C TYR A 365 12.51 9.19 -8.85
N GLU A 366 13.09 8.01 -8.64
CA GLU A 366 14.18 7.49 -9.45
C GLU A 366 13.81 6.13 -10.00
N PHE A 367 14.10 5.93 -11.28
CA PHE A 367 14.01 4.64 -11.97
C PHE A 367 15.38 4.29 -12.52
N ASP A 368 15.90 3.12 -12.14
CA ASP A 368 17.13 2.55 -12.69
C ASP A 368 16.92 1.06 -12.98
N ARG A 369 16.92 0.67 -14.25
CA ARG A 369 17.08 -0.74 -14.66
C ARG A 369 16.20 -1.72 -13.88
N GLY A 370 14.91 -1.42 -13.81
CA GLY A 370 13.90 -2.23 -13.14
C GLY A 370 13.85 -2.09 -11.61
N ARG A 371 14.49 -1.06 -11.05
CA ARG A 371 14.39 -0.64 -9.65
C ARG A 371 13.86 0.78 -9.55
N PHE A 372 13.07 1.05 -8.53
CA PHE A 372 12.67 2.41 -8.25
C PHE A 372 12.87 2.74 -6.78
N ALA A 373 13.06 4.03 -6.52
CA ALA A 373 13.02 4.61 -5.19
C ALA A 373 12.36 5.98 -5.27
N PHE A 374 11.68 6.40 -4.22
CA PHE A 374 11.12 7.73 -4.12
C PHE A 374 11.23 8.31 -2.71
N SER A 375 11.21 9.64 -2.61
CA SER A 375 10.93 10.36 -1.36
C SER A 375 9.84 11.40 -1.57
N GLN A 376 9.10 11.70 -0.50
CA GLN A 376 8.04 12.70 -0.42
C GLN A 376 8.24 13.60 0.80
N ASP A 377 7.91 14.88 0.70
CA ASP A 377 7.92 15.83 1.82
C ASP A 377 6.79 16.86 1.71
N SER A 378 5.95 16.97 2.74
CA SER A 378 4.85 17.94 2.86
C SER A 378 4.96 18.86 4.08
N GLY A 379 6.11 18.87 4.76
CA GLY A 379 6.27 19.53 6.06
C GLY A 379 5.75 18.66 7.20
N ALA A 380 4.48 18.23 7.16
CA ALA A 380 3.85 17.38 8.17
C ALA A 380 4.20 15.89 8.03
N ALA A 381 4.41 15.41 6.81
CA ALA A 381 4.88 14.06 6.53
C ALA A 381 6.15 14.10 5.66
N CYS A 382 6.90 13.00 5.72
CA CYS A 382 8.13 12.81 4.98
C CYS A 382 8.34 11.32 4.77
N THR A 383 7.93 10.79 3.62
CA THR A 383 7.90 9.34 3.34
C THR A 383 8.87 8.94 2.25
N TRP A 384 9.23 7.66 2.22
CA TRP A 384 10.03 7.06 1.16
C TRP A 384 9.48 5.68 0.81
N GLY A 385 9.77 5.21 -0.39
CA GLY A 385 9.39 3.87 -0.86
C GLY A 385 10.35 3.39 -1.93
N TYR A 386 10.58 2.08 -1.99
CA TYR A 386 11.43 1.50 -3.03
C TYR A 386 11.03 0.08 -3.38
N GLY A 387 11.44 -0.35 -4.56
CA GLY A 387 11.06 -1.66 -5.07
C GLY A 387 11.56 -1.93 -6.47
N ARG A 388 10.84 -2.78 -7.18
CA ARG A 388 11.14 -3.12 -8.57
C ARG A 388 10.04 -2.59 -9.48
N TYR A 389 10.44 -2.22 -10.70
CA TYR A 389 9.47 -1.95 -11.74
C TYR A 389 9.74 -2.76 -13.01
N ARG A 390 8.69 -2.93 -13.80
CA ARG A 390 8.74 -3.58 -15.12
C ARG A 390 7.91 -2.77 -16.10
N VAL A 391 8.38 -2.68 -17.34
CA VAL A 391 7.65 -2.04 -18.44
C VAL A 391 7.12 -3.12 -19.38
N ILE A 392 5.81 -3.13 -19.59
CA ILE A 392 5.11 -4.08 -20.47
C ILE A 392 4.28 -3.27 -21.46
N GLY A 393 4.87 -2.96 -22.63
CA GLY A 393 4.25 -2.04 -23.59
C GLY A 393 4.00 -0.67 -22.96
N ARG A 394 2.74 -0.23 -22.91
CA ARG A 394 2.35 1.04 -22.26
C ARG A 394 2.10 0.92 -20.76
N LEU A 395 2.26 -0.26 -20.18
CA LEU A 395 2.08 -0.49 -18.75
C LEU A 395 3.42 -0.42 -18.03
N MET A 396 3.38 0.12 -16.82
CA MET A 396 4.45 0.02 -15.86
C MET A 396 3.91 -0.59 -14.59
N VAL A 397 4.59 -1.62 -14.12
CA VAL A 397 4.21 -2.42 -12.96
C VAL A 397 5.23 -2.17 -11.87
N TRP A 398 4.80 -1.79 -10.68
CA TRP A 398 5.65 -1.53 -9.52
C TRP A 398 5.34 -2.53 -8.43
N ASP A 399 6.39 -3.15 -7.90
CA ASP A 399 6.34 -4.07 -6.78
C ASP A 399 7.15 -3.46 -5.63
N PHE A 400 6.47 -3.03 -4.58
CA PHE A 400 7.12 -2.40 -3.43
C PHE A 400 7.84 -3.45 -2.58
N ALA A 401 9.11 -3.19 -2.33
CA ALA A 401 9.89 -3.99 -1.41
C ALA A 401 9.79 -3.47 0.02
N ASP A 402 9.81 -2.14 0.18
CA ASP A 402 9.62 -1.49 1.48
C ASP A 402 9.23 -0.01 1.32
N GLY A 403 8.77 0.59 2.43
CA GLY A 403 8.48 2.00 2.55
C GLY A 403 8.46 2.45 4.00
N GLY A 404 8.65 3.76 4.24
CA GLY A 404 8.79 4.28 5.59
C GLY A 404 8.92 5.79 5.65
N GLY A 405 9.43 6.29 6.78
CA GLY A 405 9.58 7.71 7.06
C GLY A 405 8.62 8.21 8.15
N ILE A 406 8.36 9.51 8.16
CA ILE A 406 7.42 10.18 9.06
C ILE A 406 6.05 10.19 8.37
N ALA A 407 5.17 9.27 8.77
CA ALA A 407 3.81 9.16 8.26
C ALA A 407 2.79 9.20 9.42
N PRO A 408 2.30 10.39 9.82
CA PRO A 408 1.35 10.54 10.92
C PRO A 408 0.07 9.72 10.78
N THR A 409 -0.38 9.46 9.54
CA THR A 409 -1.60 8.69 9.25
C THR A 409 -1.30 7.23 8.87
N ASN A 410 -0.02 6.82 8.90
CA ASN A 410 0.44 5.50 8.48
C ASN A 410 0.13 5.20 6.99
N ALA A 411 -0.01 6.23 6.17
CA ALA A 411 -0.34 6.15 4.73
C ALA A 411 0.90 6.09 3.81
N MET A 412 2.06 5.66 4.32
CA MET A 412 3.21 5.33 3.48
C MET A 412 3.02 3.99 2.75
N ASN A 413 3.77 3.80 1.65
CA ASN A 413 3.79 2.51 0.96
C ASN A 413 4.37 1.40 1.83
N LYS A 414 3.90 0.17 1.62
CA LYS A 414 4.25 -1.01 2.43
C LYS A 414 4.82 -2.12 1.56
N PRO A 415 5.66 -3.02 2.13
CA PRO A 415 6.14 -4.20 1.41
C PRO A 415 5.00 -4.96 0.74
N GLY A 416 5.22 -5.45 -0.48
CA GLY A 416 4.24 -6.25 -1.22
C GLY A 416 3.09 -5.47 -1.86
N GLU A 417 3.01 -4.15 -1.66
CA GLU A 417 2.08 -3.33 -2.46
C GLU A 417 2.45 -3.38 -3.95
N HIS A 418 1.42 -3.39 -4.79
CA HIS A 418 1.55 -3.61 -6.22
C HIS A 418 0.73 -2.56 -6.96
N PHE A 419 1.37 -1.80 -7.84
CA PHE A 419 0.68 -0.81 -8.68
C PHE A 419 0.93 -1.05 -10.15
N VAL A 420 -0.08 -0.77 -10.96
CA VAL A 420 -0.02 -0.86 -12.42
C VAL A 420 -0.50 0.45 -12.99
N PHE A 421 0.34 1.11 -13.78
CA PHE A 421 0.03 2.39 -14.42
C PHE A 421 0.14 2.27 -15.92
N THR A 422 -0.66 3.05 -16.65
CA THR A 422 -0.25 3.42 -18.01
C THR A 422 0.76 4.57 -17.95
N TRP A 423 1.67 4.65 -18.90
CA TRP A 423 2.67 5.72 -18.94
C TRP A 423 2.80 6.35 -20.33
N SER A 424 3.22 7.62 -20.34
CA SER A 424 3.69 8.33 -21.53
C SER A 424 4.85 9.25 -21.15
N LEU A 425 5.86 9.33 -22.02
CA LEU A 425 7.03 10.18 -21.84
C LEU A 425 7.18 11.07 -23.07
N TYR A 426 7.06 12.39 -22.89
CA TYR A 426 7.23 13.36 -23.96
C TYR A 426 7.97 14.60 -23.44
N GLY A 427 9.04 15.02 -24.14
CA GLY A 427 9.80 16.22 -23.78
C GLY A 427 10.37 16.20 -22.35
N GLY A 428 10.70 15.01 -21.82
CA GLY A 428 11.15 14.85 -20.43
C GLY A 428 10.04 14.91 -19.38
N MET A 429 8.76 15.00 -19.77
CA MET A 429 7.62 14.91 -18.87
C MET A 429 7.05 13.49 -18.90
N LEU A 430 7.09 12.80 -17.75
CA LEU A 430 6.51 11.48 -17.55
C LEU A 430 5.11 11.65 -16.98
N ALA A 431 4.09 11.29 -17.74
CA ALA A 431 2.70 11.30 -17.30
C ALA A 431 2.20 9.87 -17.09
N TRP A 432 1.51 9.67 -15.97
CA TRP A 432 0.86 8.43 -15.62
C TRP A 432 -0.61 8.50 -15.97
N GLY A 433 -1.16 7.40 -16.46
CA GLY A 433 -2.59 7.22 -16.64
C GLY A 433 -3.08 6.02 -15.84
N PRO A 434 -4.41 5.86 -15.74
CA PRO A 434 -4.98 4.74 -15.02
C PRO A 434 -4.57 3.40 -15.62
N SER A 435 -4.55 2.36 -14.80
CA SER A 435 -4.49 0.98 -15.26
C SER A 435 -5.69 0.67 -16.17
N PRO A 436 -5.52 -0.07 -17.27
CA PRO A 436 -6.65 -0.57 -18.05
C PRO A 436 -7.43 -1.68 -17.33
N SER A 437 -6.97 -2.12 -16.15
CA SER A 437 -7.72 -3.02 -15.27
C SER A 437 -8.89 -2.28 -14.60
N ALA A 438 -10.07 -2.90 -14.57
CA ALA A 438 -11.24 -2.38 -13.84
C ALA A 438 -11.05 -2.33 -12.30
N ALA A 439 -9.90 -2.80 -11.80
CA ALA A 439 -9.48 -2.78 -10.41
C ALA A 439 -8.32 -1.77 -10.16
N ASP A 440 -8.20 -0.71 -10.96
CA ASP A 440 -7.17 0.30 -10.74
C ASP A 440 -7.33 0.99 -9.38
N THR A 441 -6.38 0.75 -8.48
CA THR A 441 -6.35 1.25 -7.10
C THR A 441 -5.14 2.14 -6.86
N SER A 442 -4.47 2.54 -7.94
CA SER A 442 -3.33 3.43 -7.92
C SER A 442 -3.68 4.77 -7.27
N PRO A 443 -2.96 5.21 -6.22
CA PRO A 443 -3.20 6.48 -5.55
C PRO A 443 -3.22 7.68 -6.51
N ARG A 444 -4.19 8.60 -6.32
CA ARG A 444 -4.43 9.71 -7.26
C ARG A 444 -3.25 10.67 -7.39
N ASN A 445 -2.42 10.80 -6.35
CA ASN A 445 -1.21 11.63 -6.36
C ASN A 445 -0.25 11.28 -7.51
N PHE A 446 -0.22 10.02 -7.98
CA PHE A 446 0.63 9.63 -9.10
C PHE A 446 0.16 10.21 -10.45
N VAL A 447 -1.16 10.35 -10.68
CA VAL A 447 -1.74 10.69 -12.00
C VAL A 447 -2.12 12.17 -12.16
N ILE A 448 -2.01 12.98 -11.11
CA ILE A 448 -2.52 14.37 -11.10
C ILE A 448 -1.65 15.35 -11.87
N SER A 449 -0.34 15.14 -11.92
CA SER A 449 0.58 16.06 -12.59
C SER A 449 1.69 15.27 -13.27
N PRO A 450 2.08 15.63 -14.51
CA PRO A 450 3.23 15.02 -15.16
C PRO A 450 4.52 15.33 -14.41
N TRP A 451 5.42 14.36 -14.34
CA TRP A 451 6.68 14.46 -13.61
C TRP A 451 7.77 14.94 -14.53
N ARG A 452 8.50 15.97 -14.08
CA ARG A 452 9.61 16.50 -14.86
C ARG A 452 10.86 15.68 -14.59
N ARG A 453 11.45 15.12 -15.64
CA ARG A 453 12.78 14.51 -15.57
C ARG A 453 13.81 15.60 -15.26
N VAL A 454 14.54 15.42 -14.17
CA VAL A 454 15.60 16.33 -13.72
C VAL A 454 16.99 15.77 -13.99
N SER A 455 17.12 14.45 -14.14
CA SER A 455 18.35 13.78 -14.52
C SER A 455 18.06 12.52 -15.33
N ALA A 456 18.91 12.20 -16.31
CA ALA A 456 18.92 10.90 -16.97
C ALA A 456 19.67 9.84 -16.15
N HIS A 457 20.37 10.26 -15.09
CA HIS A 457 21.19 9.43 -14.23
C HIS A 457 20.68 9.54 -12.79
N PRO A 458 19.99 8.51 -12.28
CA PRO A 458 19.57 8.41 -10.88
C PRO A 458 20.77 8.57 -9.93
N SER A 459 20.60 9.21 -8.78
CA SER A 459 21.61 9.38 -7.73
C SER A 459 20.95 9.57 -6.38
N GLU A 460 21.52 8.97 -5.32
CA GLU A 460 21.07 9.22 -3.95
C GLU A 460 21.05 10.73 -3.60
N ALA A 461 21.89 11.53 -4.26
CA ALA A 461 21.94 12.97 -4.08
C ALA A 461 20.68 13.70 -4.59
N SER A 462 19.83 13.06 -5.39
CA SER A 462 18.57 13.64 -5.87
C SER A 462 17.53 13.76 -4.75
N PHE A 463 17.61 12.93 -3.70
CA PHE A 463 16.61 12.89 -2.64
C PHE A 463 16.81 13.98 -1.60
N ALA A 464 15.70 14.44 -1.02
CA ALA A 464 15.74 15.38 0.09
C ALA A 464 16.38 14.73 1.32
N ARG A 465 17.24 15.48 2.02
CA ARG A 465 17.98 14.99 3.20
C ARG A 465 17.11 14.65 4.41
N ARG A 466 15.87 15.13 4.45
CA ARG A 466 14.99 14.98 5.62
C ARG A 466 14.61 13.52 5.86
N CYS A 467 14.26 12.78 4.80
CA CYS A 467 14.00 11.35 4.83
C CYS A 467 14.42 10.70 3.50
N PRO A 468 15.73 10.49 3.27
CA PRO A 468 16.16 9.77 2.09
C PRO A 468 15.71 8.30 2.18
N PRO A 469 15.45 7.63 1.04
CA PRO A 469 15.32 6.18 1.02
C PRO A 469 16.58 5.51 1.56
N PRO A 470 16.49 4.31 2.16
CA PRO A 470 17.67 3.59 2.63
C PRO A 470 18.59 3.22 1.46
N THR A 471 19.90 3.10 1.70
CA THR A 471 20.89 2.76 0.66
C THR A 471 20.59 1.43 -0.05
N THR A 472 19.88 0.52 0.62
CA THR A 472 19.36 -0.73 0.04
C THR A 472 18.39 -0.52 -1.13
N ALA A 473 17.75 0.65 -1.23
CA ALA A 473 16.86 1.02 -2.32
C ALA A 473 17.58 1.10 -3.67
N PHE A 474 18.88 1.43 -3.66
CA PHE A 474 19.68 1.72 -4.86
C PHE A 474 20.55 0.53 -5.32
N GLY A 475 20.45 -0.60 -4.62
CA GLY A 475 21.27 -1.80 -4.87
C GLY A 475 22.68 -1.68 -4.32
N THR A 476 23.32 -2.82 -4.03
CA THR A 476 24.74 -2.83 -3.64
C THR A 476 25.60 -2.63 -4.89
N GLY A 477 26.35 -1.53 -4.98
CA GLY A 477 27.35 -1.31 -6.03
C GLY A 477 28.34 -2.48 -6.13
N ALA A 478 28.94 -2.70 -7.30
CA ALA A 478 29.95 -3.75 -7.43
C ALA A 478 31.17 -3.36 -6.57
N PRO A 479 31.97 -4.33 -6.05
CA PRO A 479 33.12 -4.02 -5.20
C PRO A 479 34.16 -3.07 -5.83
N PHE A 480 34.14 -2.95 -7.16
CA PHE A 480 35.00 -2.07 -7.92
C PHE A 480 34.34 -0.74 -8.34
N ASP A 481 33.12 -0.44 -7.88
CA ASP A 481 32.51 0.87 -8.11
C ASP A 481 33.43 1.97 -7.54
N GLY A 482 33.67 3.02 -8.32
CA GLY A 482 34.63 4.07 -8.02
C GLY A 482 35.17 4.77 -9.26
N ILE A 483 35.93 5.84 -9.03
CA ILE A 483 36.69 6.53 -10.06
C ILE A 483 38.12 6.00 -10.03
N TRP A 484 38.57 5.50 -11.18
CA TRP A 484 39.84 4.82 -11.37
C TRP A 484 40.68 5.57 -12.40
N ARG A 485 41.97 5.75 -12.13
CA ARG A 485 42.88 6.45 -13.04
C ARG A 485 44.18 5.69 -13.25
N THR A 486 44.68 5.75 -14.47
CA THR A 486 46.04 5.33 -14.81
C THR A 486 46.63 6.22 -15.89
N THR A 487 47.91 6.05 -16.16
CA THR A 487 48.59 6.71 -17.28
C THR A 487 49.33 5.66 -18.08
N VAL A 488 49.07 5.63 -19.37
CA VAL A 488 49.69 4.70 -20.33
C VAL A 488 50.51 5.53 -21.30
N THR A 489 51.80 5.23 -21.44
CA THR A 489 52.66 5.90 -22.42
C THR A 489 52.53 5.25 -23.80
N ARG A 490 52.82 6.01 -24.86
CA ARG A 490 52.83 5.48 -26.23
C ARG A 490 53.81 4.31 -26.39
N ALA A 491 55.01 4.44 -25.84
CA ALA A 491 56.03 3.39 -25.86
C ALA A 491 55.56 2.08 -25.17
N GLU A 492 54.80 2.19 -24.08
CA GLU A 492 54.22 1.02 -23.40
C GLU A 492 53.15 0.33 -24.24
N LEU A 493 52.32 1.07 -24.99
CA LEU A 493 51.35 0.47 -25.91
C LEU A 493 52.03 -0.19 -27.10
N ASP A 494 53.02 0.47 -27.71
CA ASP A 494 53.75 -0.04 -28.88
C ASP A 494 54.50 -1.33 -28.55
N ALA A 495 55.04 -1.45 -27.32
CA ALA A 495 55.69 -2.66 -26.82
C ALA A 495 54.70 -3.73 -26.31
N SER A 496 53.41 -3.40 -26.20
CA SER A 496 52.42 -4.29 -25.59
C SER A 496 51.94 -5.36 -26.56
N ARG A 497 52.05 -6.62 -26.14
CA ARG A 497 51.42 -7.77 -26.83
C ARG A 497 49.88 -7.73 -26.79
N LEU A 498 49.29 -6.79 -26.05
CA LEU A 498 47.84 -6.60 -25.97
C LEU A 498 47.32 -5.60 -27.01
N LEU A 499 48.18 -4.89 -27.74
CA LEU A 499 47.76 -4.01 -28.83
C LEU A 499 47.26 -4.85 -30.01
N ARG A 500 46.08 -4.52 -30.57
CA ARG A 500 45.55 -5.22 -31.74
C ARG A 500 46.21 -4.73 -33.02
N SER A 501 46.31 -5.62 -34.01
CA SER A 501 46.70 -5.24 -35.38
C SER A 501 45.67 -4.28 -35.97
N GLY A 502 46.11 -3.09 -36.40
CA GLY A 502 45.24 -2.05 -37.00
C GLY A 502 44.49 -1.15 -36.00
N GLN A 503 44.80 -1.24 -34.70
CA GLN A 503 44.24 -0.34 -33.68
C GLN A 503 44.86 1.05 -33.79
N ASP A 504 44.03 2.09 -33.73
CA ASP A 504 44.51 3.49 -33.71
C ASP A 504 45.18 3.78 -32.36
N VAL A 505 46.51 3.72 -32.36
CA VAL A 505 47.32 3.90 -31.15
C VAL A 505 47.11 5.28 -30.56
N ASP A 506 46.87 6.32 -31.37
CA ASP A 506 46.78 7.70 -30.89
C ASP A 506 45.55 7.96 -29.99
N GLN A 507 44.56 7.05 -29.99
CA GLN A 507 43.37 7.13 -29.13
C GLN A 507 43.50 6.41 -27.78
N ASP A 508 44.55 5.60 -27.58
CA ASP A 508 44.62 4.66 -26.45
C ASP A 508 45.72 4.97 -25.42
N TRP A 509 46.59 5.98 -25.66
CA TRP A 509 47.61 6.40 -24.69
C TRP A 509 47.24 7.71 -24.00
N GLY A 510 47.93 8.02 -22.90
CA GLY A 510 47.74 9.21 -22.08
C GLY A 510 47.10 8.92 -20.73
N SER A 511 46.37 9.90 -20.21
CA SER A 511 45.61 9.80 -18.97
C SER A 511 44.32 9.05 -19.22
N VAL A 512 44.15 7.88 -18.59
CA VAL A 512 42.96 7.05 -18.68
C VAL A 512 42.20 7.15 -17.36
N THR A 513 40.96 7.63 -17.38
CA THR A 513 40.05 7.64 -16.22
C THR A 513 38.82 6.80 -16.54
N VAL A 514 38.50 5.86 -15.65
CA VAL A 514 37.31 4.99 -15.75
C VAL A 514 36.47 5.19 -14.51
N SER A 515 35.20 5.54 -14.66
CA SER A 515 34.24 5.61 -13.56
C SER A 515 33.27 4.45 -13.68
N PHE A 516 33.20 3.60 -12.64
CA PHE A 516 32.15 2.59 -12.49
C PHE A 516 31.22 3.03 -11.37
N ALA A 517 29.94 3.17 -11.65
CA ALA A 517 28.97 3.54 -10.63
C ALA A 517 27.64 2.88 -10.96
N ARG A 518 27.19 1.95 -10.10
CA ARG A 518 25.84 1.36 -10.19
C ARG A 518 25.54 0.89 -11.61
N GLY A 519 26.45 0.15 -12.25
CA GLY A 519 26.25 -0.37 -13.61
C GLY A 519 26.32 0.66 -14.75
N HIS A 520 26.75 1.90 -14.48
CA HIS A 520 27.16 2.88 -15.48
C HIS A 520 28.68 2.97 -15.57
N VAL A 521 29.20 3.05 -16.79
CA VAL A 521 30.63 3.24 -17.03
C VAL A 521 30.89 4.48 -17.85
N GLU A 522 31.86 5.27 -17.41
CA GLU A 522 32.45 6.35 -18.20
C GLU A 522 33.94 6.05 -18.40
N VAL A 523 34.41 6.17 -19.63
CA VAL A 523 35.83 6.04 -20.00
C VAL A 523 36.28 7.35 -20.63
N ASN A 524 37.32 7.95 -20.08
CA ASN A 524 37.95 9.16 -20.60
C ASN A 524 39.44 8.88 -20.85
N ILE A 525 39.89 9.13 -22.07
CA ILE A 525 41.30 9.01 -22.47
C ILE A 525 41.73 10.36 -23.04
N ALA A 526 42.79 10.93 -22.49
CA ALA A 526 43.31 12.23 -22.93
C ALA A 526 44.84 12.20 -23.07
N ASN A 527 45.33 12.65 -24.22
CA ASN A 527 46.74 12.86 -24.51
C ASN A 527 46.93 14.16 -25.33
N SER A 528 48.18 14.44 -25.75
CA SER A 528 48.49 15.65 -26.51
C SER A 528 48.00 15.63 -27.96
N ALA A 529 47.59 14.48 -28.49
CA ALA A 529 47.12 14.29 -29.86
C ALA A 529 45.59 14.17 -29.94
N GLN A 530 44.93 13.58 -28.94
CA GLN A 530 43.50 13.24 -28.94
C GLN A 530 42.89 13.32 -27.53
N GLN A 531 41.58 13.56 -27.46
CA GLN A 531 40.76 13.42 -26.26
C GLN A 531 39.46 12.69 -26.59
N SER A 532 39.20 11.57 -25.92
CA SER A 532 37.99 10.77 -26.09
C SER A 532 37.24 10.62 -24.77
N ARG A 533 35.91 10.66 -24.86
CA ARG A 533 35.01 10.43 -23.73
C ARG A 533 33.88 9.53 -24.20
N SER A 534 33.78 8.36 -23.59
CA SER A 534 32.78 7.35 -23.92
C SER A 534 31.96 7.03 -22.68
N PHE A 535 30.66 6.86 -22.88
CA PHE A 535 29.71 6.53 -21.83
C PHE A 535 29.03 5.21 -22.16
N GLY A 536 28.58 4.50 -21.14
CA GLY A 536 27.96 3.21 -21.31
C GLY A 536 27.36 2.64 -20.05
N SER A 537 27.02 1.36 -20.14
CA SER A 537 26.61 0.55 -18.99
C SER A 537 27.54 -0.64 -18.81
N TYR A 538 27.48 -1.28 -17.65
CA TYR A 538 28.13 -2.56 -17.42
C TYR A 538 27.26 -3.52 -16.62
N GLY A 539 27.39 -4.81 -16.94
CA GLY A 539 26.92 -5.93 -16.14
C GLY A 539 28.07 -6.66 -15.48
N VAL A 540 27.82 -7.29 -14.33
CA VAL A 540 28.82 -8.08 -13.60
C VAL A 540 28.32 -9.50 -13.41
N THR A 541 29.12 -10.47 -13.85
CA THR A 541 28.87 -11.89 -13.63
C THR A 541 30.16 -12.53 -13.12
N GLY A 542 30.20 -12.82 -11.81
CA GLY A 542 31.41 -13.28 -11.14
C GLY A 542 32.56 -12.29 -11.29
N ASP A 543 33.69 -12.76 -11.83
CA ASP A 543 34.90 -11.97 -12.12
C ASP A 543 34.86 -11.33 -13.53
N THR A 544 33.71 -11.28 -14.20
CA THR A 544 33.56 -10.68 -15.54
C THR A 544 32.70 -9.42 -15.49
N ILE A 545 33.17 -8.35 -16.13
CA ILE A 545 32.43 -7.14 -16.47
C ILE A 545 32.13 -7.17 -17.97
N THR A 546 30.87 -7.02 -18.34
CA THR A 546 30.49 -6.75 -19.75
C THR A 546 30.11 -5.29 -19.87
N VAL A 547 30.89 -4.52 -20.61
CA VAL A 547 30.75 -3.07 -20.84
C VAL A 547 30.08 -2.81 -22.18
N TYR A 548 29.07 -1.95 -22.19
CA TYR A 548 28.32 -1.52 -23.37
C TYR A 548 28.51 -0.02 -23.55
N LEU A 549 29.52 0.40 -24.30
CA LEU A 549 29.72 1.83 -24.63
C LEU A 549 28.79 2.23 -25.78
N THR A 550 28.29 3.47 -25.74
CA THR A 550 27.39 3.99 -26.76
C THR A 550 28.06 4.00 -28.13
N GLY A 551 27.44 3.33 -29.11
CA GLY A 551 27.93 3.28 -30.49
C GLY A 551 29.03 2.26 -30.75
N THR A 552 29.32 1.36 -29.80
CA THR A 552 30.29 0.26 -30.00
C THR A 552 29.69 -1.10 -29.68
N ASP A 553 30.34 -2.16 -30.16
CA ASP A 553 30.03 -3.51 -29.71
C ASP A 553 30.35 -3.68 -28.21
N PRO A 554 29.67 -4.62 -27.51
CA PRO A 554 29.95 -4.93 -26.12
C PRO A 554 31.39 -5.43 -25.92
N ILE A 555 32.02 -4.98 -24.85
CA ILE A 555 33.39 -5.34 -24.47
C ILE A 555 33.32 -6.20 -23.21
N SER A 556 33.97 -7.35 -23.21
CA SER A 556 34.10 -8.16 -21.99
C SER A 556 35.47 -8.00 -21.34
N LEU A 557 35.47 -7.85 -20.02
CA LEU A 557 36.64 -7.65 -19.17
C LEU A 557 36.60 -8.61 -17.98
N ARG A 558 37.75 -9.15 -17.58
CA ARG A 558 37.94 -9.76 -16.26
C ARG A 558 38.37 -8.68 -15.27
N TRP A 559 37.93 -8.75 -14.03
CA TRP A 559 38.28 -7.77 -13.01
C TRP A 559 38.83 -8.42 -11.74
N SER A 560 39.74 -7.71 -11.07
CA SER A 560 40.15 -7.98 -9.69
C SER A 560 40.55 -6.69 -8.99
N ILE A 561 40.38 -6.64 -7.68
CA ILE A 561 40.71 -5.47 -6.86
C ILE A 561 41.60 -5.89 -5.69
N ALA A 562 42.70 -5.16 -5.49
CA ALA A 562 43.56 -5.32 -4.32
C ALA A 562 44.11 -3.94 -3.91
N ALA A 563 43.92 -3.55 -2.64
CA ALA A 563 44.45 -2.31 -2.04
C ALA A 563 44.34 -1.07 -2.98
N ASP A 564 43.11 -0.79 -3.43
CA ASP A 564 42.77 0.33 -4.33
C ASP A 564 43.45 0.31 -5.72
N LYS A 565 43.83 -0.88 -6.17
CA LYS A 565 44.22 -1.16 -7.56
C LYS A 565 43.18 -2.03 -8.24
N LEU A 566 42.56 -1.52 -9.29
CA LEU A 566 41.70 -2.27 -10.19
C LEU A 566 42.54 -2.83 -11.33
N THR A 567 42.53 -4.14 -11.50
CA THR A 567 43.12 -4.81 -12.65
C THR A 567 42.01 -5.23 -13.60
N LEU A 568 42.06 -4.77 -14.84
CA LEU A 568 41.18 -5.21 -15.91
C LEU A 568 41.98 -6.06 -16.90
N GLY A 569 41.42 -7.19 -17.31
CA GLY A 569 42.04 -8.11 -18.28
C GLY A 569 41.06 -8.56 -19.34
N ARG A 570 41.55 -9.17 -20.43
CA ARG A 570 40.68 -9.77 -21.45
C ARG A 570 40.32 -11.21 -21.06
N PRO A 571 39.06 -11.64 -21.26
CA PRO A 571 38.72 -13.07 -21.26
C PRO A 571 39.55 -13.84 -22.32
N ARG A 572 39.79 -15.13 -22.09
CA ARG A 572 40.54 -15.97 -23.06
C ARG A 572 39.81 -15.98 -24.42
N GLY A 573 40.53 -15.63 -25.49
CA GLY A 573 40.01 -15.60 -26.86
C GLY A 573 39.28 -14.31 -27.24
N ASP A 574 39.07 -13.39 -26.30
CA ASP A 574 38.45 -12.08 -26.56
C ASP A 574 39.54 -11.04 -26.84
N THR A 575 39.36 -10.26 -27.91
CA THR A 575 40.26 -9.15 -28.29
C THR A 575 39.56 -7.80 -28.30
N THR A 576 38.27 -7.73 -27.97
CA THR A 576 37.42 -6.54 -28.16
C THR A 576 37.83 -5.35 -27.27
N ALA A 577 38.35 -5.62 -26.07
CA ALA A 577 38.68 -4.57 -25.11
C ALA A 577 39.87 -3.68 -25.54
N PRO A 578 39.74 -2.34 -25.46
CA PRO A 578 40.84 -1.39 -25.72
C PRO A 578 42.07 -1.68 -24.88
N ALA A 579 43.26 -1.51 -25.47
CA ALA A 579 44.53 -1.79 -24.80
C ALA A 579 44.73 -0.82 -23.61
N ALA A 580 44.27 0.42 -23.74
CA ALA A 580 44.29 1.46 -22.71
C ALA A 580 43.72 1.00 -21.36
N LEU A 581 42.70 0.12 -21.38
CA LEU A 581 42.00 -0.34 -20.18
C LEU A 581 42.69 -1.53 -19.50
N VAL A 582 43.50 -2.31 -20.23
CA VAL A 582 44.02 -3.61 -19.77
C VAL A 582 45.53 -3.67 -19.64
N VAL A 583 46.26 -2.69 -20.20
CA VAL A 583 47.73 -2.66 -20.19
C VAL A 583 48.29 -2.32 -18.81
N ARG A 584 47.55 -1.56 -18.01
CA ARG A 584 48.00 -1.12 -16.69
C ARG A 584 46.87 -1.20 -15.66
N GLN A 585 47.23 -1.51 -14.42
CA GLN A 585 46.32 -1.37 -13.29
C GLN A 585 45.90 0.09 -13.11
N LEU A 586 44.65 0.30 -12.69
CA LEU A 586 44.09 1.60 -12.39
C LEU A 586 44.07 1.82 -10.88
N SER A 587 44.40 3.04 -10.45
CA SER A 587 44.39 3.44 -9.05
C SER A 587 43.09 4.15 -8.72
N ARG A 588 42.48 3.84 -7.58
CA ARG A 588 41.30 4.58 -7.12
C ARG A 588 41.67 6.02 -6.81
N VAL A 589 40.88 6.97 -7.32
CA VAL A 589 41.06 8.42 -7.11
C VAL A 589 39.80 9.10 -6.57
N GLY A 590 38.69 8.38 -6.42
CA GLY A 590 37.44 8.85 -5.83
C GLY A 590 36.42 7.73 -5.61
N SER A 591 35.43 7.99 -4.77
CA SER A 591 34.22 7.16 -4.65
C SER A 591 33.30 7.36 -5.86
N ALA A 592 32.51 6.34 -6.20
CA ALA A 592 31.45 6.49 -7.19
C ALA A 592 30.44 7.56 -6.72
N PRO A 593 29.94 8.44 -7.60
CA PRO A 593 28.87 9.38 -7.27
C PRO A 593 27.47 8.74 -7.15
#